data_AF-A0A9C7SAJ8-F1
#
_entry.id   AF-A0A9C7SAJ8-F1
#
_cell.length_a   1.000
_cell.length_b   1.000
_cell.length_c   1.000
_cell.angle_alpha   90.00
_cell.angle_beta   90.00
_cell.angle_gamma   90.00
#
_symmetry.space_group_name_H-M   'P 1'
#
loop_
_entity.id
_entity.type
_entity.pdbx_description
1 polymer ?
#
loop_
_entity_poly.entity_id
_entity_poly.type
_entity_poly.pdbx_seq_one_letter_code
_entity_poly.pdbx_strand_id
1 'polypeptide(L)'
;MFLISLLRNILALIGLAAVVAAGMMYPQIKKFQTEFDPGAFNAYKELVKNVLETGSAVDATTWKYKLEDGVSIDDAIQSMKIAANAHNIKHVGELPLYKEVEAMTGKPYRHAQIFMFCNAVTAAKMMD
;
A
#
# COMPACT_ATOMS: atom_id res chain seq x y z
N MET A 1 -19.84 17.95 46.21
CA MET A 1 -18.48 17.53 46.61
C MET A 1 -18.07 16.19 45.99
N PHE A 2 -18.86 15.12 46.17
CA PHE A 2 -18.49 13.73 45.81
C PHE A 2 -18.30 13.47 44.30
N LEU A 3 -19.10 14.12 43.44
CA LEU A 3 -19.05 13.92 41.98
C LEU A 3 -17.76 14.46 41.35
N ILE A 4 -17.26 15.59 41.86
CA ILE A 4 -16.03 16.24 41.36
C ILE A 4 -14.79 15.43 41.76
N SER A 5 -14.77 14.87 42.98
CA SER A 5 -13.68 13.99 43.43
C SER A 5 -13.68 12.66 42.67
N LEU A 6 -14.85 12.11 42.34
CA LEU A 6 -14.96 10.88 41.55
C LEU A 6 -14.44 11.09 40.12
N LEU A 7 -14.83 12.18 39.46
CA LEU A 7 -14.36 12.52 38.11
C LEU A 7 -12.83 12.73 38.08
N ARG A 8 -12.28 13.44 39.08
CA ARG A 8 -10.84 13.67 39.22
C ARG A 8 -10.06 12.36 39.40
N ASN A 9 -10.59 11.41 40.17
CA ASN A 9 -9.94 10.12 40.38
C ASN A 9 -9.99 9.24 39.13
N ILE A 10 -11.10 9.24 38.38
CA ILE A 10 -11.20 8.52 37.11
C ILE A 10 -10.21 9.07 36.09
N LEU A 11 -10.14 10.40 35.93
CA LEU A 11 -9.17 11.04 35.04
C LEU A 11 -7.72 10.76 35.46
N ALA A 12 -7.43 10.73 36.77
CA ALA A 12 -6.12 10.36 37.27
C ALA A 12 -5.77 8.89 36.97
N LEU A 13 -6.72 7.97 37.08
CA LEU A 13 -6.52 6.56 36.72
C LEU A 13 -6.32 6.37 35.21
N ILE A 14 -7.10 7.07 34.37
CA ILE A 14 -6.92 7.07 32.92
C ILE A 14 -5.54 7.64 32.55
N GLY A 15 -5.13 8.73 33.20
CA GLY A 15 -3.80 9.33 33.00
C GLY A 15 -2.68 8.36 33.39
N LEU A 16 -2.79 7.70 34.54
CA LEU A 16 -1.82 6.69 34.98
C LEU A 16 -1.76 5.53 34.00
N ALA A 17 -2.91 5.01 33.56
CA ALA A 17 -2.98 3.94 32.57
C ALA A 17 -2.34 4.34 31.24
N ALA A 18 -2.57 5.58 30.77
CA ALA A 18 -1.98 6.11 29.54
C ALA A 18 -0.45 6.21 29.64
N VAL A 19 0.08 6.68 30.78
CA VAL A 19 1.54 6.78 31.01
C VAL A 19 2.17 5.39 31.08
N VAL A 20 1.54 4.44 31.78
CA VAL A 20 2.01 3.05 31.86
C VAL A 20 2.02 2.41 30.46
N ALA A 21 0.96 2.59 29.68
CA ALA A 21 0.88 2.10 28.31
C ALA A 21 1.97 2.71 27.41
N ALA A 22 2.18 4.02 27.48
CA ALA A 22 3.25 4.69 26.73
C ALA A 22 4.65 4.17 27.12
N GLY A 23 4.89 3.94 28.41
CA GLY A 23 6.13 3.34 28.91
C GLY A 23 6.37 1.92 28.38
N MET A 24 5.33 1.08 28.35
CA MET A 24 5.41 -0.28 27.78
C MET A 24 5.62 -0.27 26.25
N MET A 25 5.06 0.73 25.57
CA MET A 25 5.12 0.84 24.10
C MET A 25 6.38 1.54 23.60
N TYR A 26 7.08 2.28 24.46
CA TYR A 26 8.34 2.97 24.16
C TYR A 26 9.38 2.12 23.40
N PRO A 27 9.72 0.88 23.80
CA PRO A 27 10.67 0.05 23.04
C PRO A 27 10.18 -0.27 21.62
N GLN A 28 8.86 -0.47 21.43
CA GLN A 28 8.28 -0.74 20.12
C GLN A 28 8.32 0.52 19.23
N ILE A 29 8.00 1.69 19.78
CA ILE A 29 8.09 2.98 19.09
C ILE A 29 9.54 3.27 18.71
N LYS A 30 10.50 3.01 19.62
CA LYS A 30 11.92 3.19 19.35
C LYS A 30 12.39 2.30 18.20
N LYS A 31 12.04 1.01 18.21
CA LYS A 31 12.33 0.10 17.09
C LYS A 31 11.75 0.63 15.77
N PHE A 32 10.51 1.08 15.79
CA PHE A 32 9.87 1.66 14.61
C PHE A 32 10.62 2.89 14.08
N GLN A 33 11.21 3.72 14.95
CA GLN A 33 11.99 4.88 14.52
C GLN A 33 13.42 4.54 14.06
N THR A 34 14.04 3.49 14.61
CA THR A 34 15.45 3.17 14.32
C THR A 34 15.64 2.13 13.23
N GLU A 35 14.70 1.19 13.07
CA GLU A 35 14.82 0.06 12.13
C GLU A 35 14.09 0.31 10.81
N PHE A 36 13.08 1.17 10.78
CA PHE A 36 12.32 1.45 9.54
C PHE A 36 12.91 2.64 8.78
N ASP A 37 12.64 2.68 7.47
CA ASP A 37 12.96 3.83 6.64
C ASP A 37 12.38 5.13 7.19
N PRO A 38 13.09 6.27 7.06
CA PRO A 38 12.62 7.57 7.56
C PRO A 38 11.22 7.98 7.04
N GLY A 39 10.81 7.46 5.88
CA GLY A 39 9.50 7.71 5.29
C GLY A 39 8.37 6.76 5.74
N ALA A 40 8.69 5.69 6.49
CA ALA A 40 7.76 4.62 6.80
C ALA A 40 6.52 5.11 7.56
N PHE A 41 6.71 5.98 8.57
CA PHE A 41 5.60 6.54 9.34
C PHE A 41 4.56 7.24 8.44
N ASN A 42 5.03 8.06 7.51
CA ASN A 42 4.16 8.81 6.61
C ASN A 42 3.45 7.87 5.63
N ALA A 43 4.17 6.89 5.07
CA ALA A 43 3.59 5.87 4.20
C ALA A 43 2.48 5.07 4.89
N TYR A 44 2.71 4.60 6.13
CA TYR A 44 1.68 3.87 6.89
C TYR A 44 0.49 4.76 7.26
N LYS A 45 0.72 6.03 7.59
CA LYS A 45 -0.35 6.99 7.86
C LYS A 45 -1.21 7.23 6.63
N GLU A 46 -0.59 7.40 5.46
CA GLU A 46 -1.29 7.58 4.19
C GLU A 46 -2.09 6.32 3.82
N LEU A 47 -1.51 5.14 3.99
CA LEU A 47 -2.22 3.87 3.80
C LEU A 47 -3.47 3.79 4.68
N VAL A 48 -3.33 4.03 5.99
CA VAL A 48 -4.48 3.99 6.92
C VAL A 48 -5.55 4.99 6.50
N LYS A 49 -5.15 6.22 6.14
CA LYS A 49 -6.09 7.23 5.64
C LYS A 49 -6.84 6.73 4.41
N ASN A 50 -6.13 6.22 3.40
CA ASN A 50 -6.72 5.75 2.15
C ASN A 50 -7.62 4.52 2.38
N VAL A 51 -7.26 3.62 3.30
CA VAL A 51 -8.10 2.46 3.67
C VAL A 51 -9.39 2.92 4.34
N LEU A 52 -9.34 3.90 5.24
CA LEU A 52 -10.53 4.45 5.89
C LEU A 52 -11.45 5.17 4.90
N GLU A 53 -10.87 5.84 3.89
CA GLU A 53 -11.63 6.54 2.85
C GLU A 53 -12.25 5.60 1.82
N THR A 54 -11.51 4.57 1.38
CA THR A 54 -11.95 3.65 0.32
C THR A 54 -12.70 2.43 0.85
N GLY A 55 -12.51 2.08 2.13
CA GLY A 55 -13.01 0.84 2.73
C GLY A 55 -12.34 -0.43 2.17
N SER A 56 -11.26 -0.31 1.39
CA SER A 56 -10.64 -1.42 0.66
C SER A 56 -9.13 -1.27 0.61
N ALA A 57 -8.42 -2.28 1.10
CA ALA A 57 -6.95 -2.29 1.07
C ALA A 57 -6.40 -2.26 -0.36
N VAL A 58 -7.08 -2.95 -1.30
CA VAL A 58 -6.67 -2.98 -2.70
C VAL A 58 -6.83 -1.61 -3.34
N ASP A 59 -7.96 -0.94 -3.10
CA ASP A 59 -8.21 0.38 -3.67
C ASP A 59 -7.29 1.44 -3.04
N ALA A 60 -6.92 1.27 -1.77
CA ALA A 60 -5.97 2.15 -1.09
C ALA A 60 -4.52 2.05 -1.63
N THR A 61 -4.15 0.93 -2.26
CA THR A 61 -2.79 0.67 -2.77
C THR A 61 -2.70 0.62 -4.29
N THR A 62 -3.79 0.90 -5.02
CA THR A 62 -3.80 0.84 -6.48
C THR A 62 -4.27 2.15 -7.08
N TRP A 63 -3.65 2.53 -8.20
CA TRP A 63 -4.15 3.64 -9.00
C TRP A 63 -4.90 3.11 -10.20
N LYS A 64 -6.08 3.67 -10.45
CA LYS A 64 -6.95 3.29 -11.56
C LYS A 64 -7.07 4.48 -12.51
N TYR A 65 -6.56 4.32 -13.72
CA TYR A 65 -6.69 5.31 -14.78
C TYR A 65 -7.49 4.71 -15.93
N LYS A 66 -8.52 5.43 -16.37
CA LYS A 66 -9.27 5.08 -17.56
C LYS A 66 -8.44 5.46 -18.79
N LEU A 67 -8.35 4.56 -19.77
CA LEU A 67 -7.76 4.90 -21.06
C LEU A 67 -8.59 5.97 -21.77
N GLU A 68 -7.91 6.84 -22.50
CA GLU A 68 -8.56 7.83 -23.37
C GLU A 68 -9.30 7.14 -24.51
N ASP A 69 -10.34 7.80 -25.02
CA ASP A 69 -11.14 7.26 -26.11
C ASP A 69 -10.28 7.09 -27.37
N GLY A 70 -10.37 5.92 -28.01
CA GLY A 70 -9.59 5.58 -29.21
C GLY A 70 -8.20 5.00 -28.94
N VAL A 71 -7.72 4.97 -27.68
CA VAL A 71 -6.46 4.29 -27.33
C VAL A 71 -6.67 2.78 -27.32
N SER A 72 -5.90 2.06 -28.15
CA SER A 72 -5.94 0.60 -28.17
C SER A 72 -5.22 0.01 -26.95
N ILE A 73 -5.56 -1.24 -26.62
CA ILE A 73 -4.86 -1.97 -25.54
C ILE A 73 -3.37 -2.11 -25.86
N ASP A 74 -3.02 -2.40 -27.11
CA ASP A 74 -1.63 -2.56 -27.52
C ASP A 74 -0.84 -1.25 -27.41
N ASP A 75 -1.44 -0.12 -27.78
CA ASP A 75 -0.83 1.21 -27.63
C ASP A 75 -0.62 1.56 -26.17
N ALA A 76 -1.59 1.23 -25.30
CA ALA A 76 -1.45 1.41 -23.86
C ALA A 76 -0.30 0.56 -23.30
N ILE A 77 -0.18 -0.70 -23.72
CA ILE A 77 0.90 -1.60 -23.32
C ILE A 77 2.27 -1.07 -23.77
N GLN A 78 2.39 -0.63 -25.03
CA GLN A 78 3.63 -0.04 -25.52
C GLN A 78 3.98 1.25 -24.79
N SER A 79 3.00 2.10 -24.51
CA SER A 79 3.19 3.33 -23.75
C SER A 79 3.69 3.06 -22.33
N MET A 80 3.13 2.06 -21.63
CA MET A 80 3.62 1.63 -20.31
C MET A 80 5.08 1.16 -20.39
N LYS A 81 5.46 0.38 -21.41
CA LYS A 81 6.83 -0.11 -21.60
C LYS A 81 7.82 1.02 -21.90
N ILE A 82 7.41 2.01 -22.69
CA ILE A 82 8.24 3.20 -22.98
C ILE A 82 8.43 4.04 -21.71
N ALA A 83 7.35 4.33 -20.99
CA ALA A 83 7.40 5.09 -19.74
C ALA A 83 8.29 4.41 -18.69
N ALA A 84 8.14 3.09 -18.50
CA ALA A 84 8.98 2.33 -17.57
C ALA A 84 10.47 2.46 -17.93
N ASN A 85 10.82 2.31 -19.22
CA ASN A 85 12.20 2.45 -19.69
C ASN A 85 12.79 3.83 -19.42
N ALA A 86 12.01 4.91 -19.56
CA ALA A 86 12.45 6.28 -19.26
C ALA A 86 12.83 6.47 -17.78
N HIS A 87 12.27 5.65 -16.88
CA HIS A 87 12.57 5.67 -15.45
C HIS A 87 13.58 4.60 -15.00
N ASN A 88 14.30 3.97 -15.93
CA ASN A 88 15.19 2.83 -15.64
C ASN A 88 14.46 1.65 -14.96
N ILE A 89 13.19 1.45 -15.30
CA ILE A 89 12.40 0.31 -14.88
C ILE A 89 12.21 -0.57 -16.11
N LYS A 90 12.59 -1.85 -16.02
CA LYS A 90 12.52 -2.80 -17.13
C LYS A 90 11.31 -3.70 -17.00
N HIS A 91 10.75 -4.06 -18.14
CA HIS A 91 9.72 -5.09 -18.23
C HIS A 91 10.35 -6.45 -17.94
N VAL A 92 9.83 -7.17 -16.94
CA VAL A 92 10.39 -8.46 -16.48
C VAL A 92 9.45 -9.65 -16.63
N GLY A 93 8.17 -9.42 -16.93
CA GLY A 93 7.25 -10.50 -17.26
C GLY A 93 5.79 -10.06 -17.41
N GLU A 94 5.00 -10.93 -18.04
CA GLU A 94 3.58 -10.72 -18.33
C GLU A 94 2.78 -11.97 -17.94
N LEU A 95 1.60 -11.76 -17.35
CA LEU A 95 0.66 -12.83 -17.00
C LEU A 95 -0.70 -12.53 -17.67
N PRO A 96 -1.04 -13.20 -18.78
CA PRO A 96 -2.30 -12.97 -19.50
C PRO A 96 -3.47 -13.70 -18.83
N LEU A 97 -3.95 -13.16 -17.70
CA LEU A 97 -5.02 -13.75 -16.90
C LEU A 97 -6.28 -14.08 -17.72
N TYR A 98 -6.64 -13.25 -18.70
CA TYR A 98 -7.80 -13.51 -19.56
C TYR A 98 -7.71 -14.85 -20.29
N LYS A 99 -6.54 -15.22 -20.81
CA LYS A 99 -6.33 -16.52 -21.47
C LYS A 99 -6.47 -17.68 -20.51
N GLU A 100 -5.99 -17.51 -19.28
CA GLU A 100 -6.11 -18.53 -18.24
C GLU A 100 -7.58 -18.75 -17.86
N VAL A 101 -8.32 -17.66 -17.65
CA VAL A 101 -9.76 -17.73 -17.35
C VAL A 101 -10.52 -18.37 -18.50
N GLU A 102 -10.22 -18.02 -19.75
CA GLU A 102 -10.82 -18.63 -20.94
C GLU A 102 -10.51 -20.13 -21.04
N ALA A 103 -9.26 -20.53 -20.80
CA ALA A 103 -8.85 -21.93 -20.81
C ALA A 103 -9.52 -22.75 -19.71
N MET A 104 -9.65 -22.21 -18.50
CA MET A 104 -10.25 -22.90 -17.37
C MET A 104 -11.78 -22.98 -17.43
N THR A 105 -12.43 -21.95 -17.98
CA THR A 105 -13.91 -21.84 -17.95
C THR A 105 -14.56 -22.20 -19.28
N GLY A 106 -13.80 -22.22 -20.38
CA GLY A 106 -14.31 -22.40 -21.75
C GLY A 106 -15.15 -21.23 -22.27
N LYS A 107 -15.17 -20.09 -21.57
CA LYS A 107 -15.97 -18.91 -21.92
C LYS A 107 -15.08 -17.70 -22.20
N PRO A 108 -15.43 -16.83 -23.16
CA PRO A 108 -14.71 -15.58 -23.39
C PRO A 108 -14.62 -14.73 -22.13
N TYR A 109 -13.47 -14.08 -21.92
CA TYR A 109 -13.26 -13.18 -20.79
C TYR A 109 -12.75 -11.81 -21.25
N ARG A 110 -13.01 -10.77 -20.46
CA ARG A 110 -12.48 -9.44 -20.76
C ARG A 110 -10.94 -9.45 -20.71
N HIS A 111 -10.30 -8.61 -21.52
CA HIS A 111 -8.84 -8.48 -21.46
C HIS A 111 -8.40 -8.04 -20.05
N ALA A 112 -7.63 -8.91 -19.40
CA ALA A 112 -7.07 -8.72 -18.08
C ALA A 112 -5.67 -9.33 -18.09
N GLN A 113 -4.65 -8.47 -18.08
CA GLN A 113 -3.26 -8.87 -18.19
C GLN A 113 -2.43 -8.10 -17.16
N ILE A 114 -1.55 -8.82 -16.46
CA ILE A 114 -0.67 -8.26 -15.44
C ILE A 114 0.71 -8.09 -16.07
N PHE A 115 1.28 -6.89 -15.90
CA PHE A 115 2.63 -6.57 -16.34
C PHE A 115 3.51 -6.31 -15.12
N MET A 116 4.69 -6.91 -15.10
CA MET A 116 5.66 -6.75 -14.02
C MET A 116 6.84 -5.93 -14.52
N PHE A 117 7.17 -4.89 -13.75
CA PHE A 117 8.25 -3.95 -14.04
C PHE A 117 9.19 -3.84 -12.85
N CYS A 118 10.49 -3.81 -13.09
CA CYS A 118 11.49 -3.85 -12.02
C CYS A 118 12.68 -2.92 -12.31
N ASN A 119 13.19 -2.25 -11.27
CA ASN A 119 14.52 -1.66 -11.26
C ASN A 119 15.49 -2.64 -10.60
N ALA A 120 16.41 -3.22 -11.38
CA ALA A 120 17.29 -4.28 -10.91
C ALA A 120 18.23 -3.84 -9.77
N VAL A 121 18.68 -2.58 -9.76
CA VAL A 121 19.59 -2.08 -8.72
C VAL A 121 18.85 -1.88 -7.40
N THR A 122 17.62 -1.36 -7.45
CA THR A 122 16.76 -1.28 -6.26
C THR A 122 16.44 -2.67 -5.74
N ALA A 123 16.12 -3.63 -6.62
CA ALA A 123 15.85 -5.00 -6.22
C ALA A 123 17.06 -5.66 -5.54
N ALA A 124 18.28 -5.47 -6.06
CA ALA A 124 19.50 -5.98 -5.42
C ALA A 124 19.65 -5.45 -3.98
N LYS A 125 19.46 -4.13 -3.77
CA LYS A 125 19.49 -3.51 -2.43
C LYS A 125 18.45 -4.05 -1.44
N MET A 126 17.37 -4.66 -1.94
CA MET A 126 16.34 -5.26 -1.08
C MET A 126 16.68 -6.71 -0.68
N MET A 127 17.54 -7.37 -1.45
CA MET A 127 17.93 -8.76 -1.23
C MET A 127 19.26 -8.88 -0.47
N ASP A 128 20.14 -7.89 -0.63
CA ASP A 128 21.42 -7.78 0.08
C ASP A 128 21.26 -7.12 1.46
#